data_AF-A0A5J4R8J7-F1
#
_entry.id   AF-A0A5J4R8J7-F1
#
_cell.length_a   1.000
_cell.length_b   1.000
_cell.length_c   1.000
_cell.angle_alpha   90.00
_cell.angle_beta   90.00
_cell.angle_gamma   90.00
#
_symmetry.space_group_name_H-M   'P 1'
#
loop_
_entity.id
_entity.type
_entity.pdbx_description
1 polymer ?
#
loop_
_entity_poly.entity_id
_entity_poly.type
_entity_poly.pdbx_seq_one_letter_code
_entity_poly.pdbx_strand_id
1 'polypeptide(L)' 'YATVGGTPFLDNGYTVCGEVTEGMDVVDKIQQVATGIADRPEEDVIIKRVVVL' A
#
# COMPACT_ATOMS: atom_id res chain seq x y z
N TYR A 1 -3.31 12.34 -8.34
CA TYR A 1 -2.10 11.52 -8.49
C TYR A 1 -0.82 12.36 -8.47
N ALA A 2 -0.65 13.41 -9.29
CA ALA A 2 0.61 14.16 -9.32
C ALA A 2 0.92 15.05 -8.09
N THR A 3 -0.06 15.37 -7.24
CA THR A 3 0.11 16.29 -6.09
C THR A 3 -0.22 15.69 -4.72
N VAL A 4 -1.02 14.62 -4.67
CA VAL A 4 -1.32 13.85 -3.46
C VAL A 4 -1.24 12.38 -3.82
N GLY A 5 -0.27 11.66 -3.23
CA GLY A 5 -0.20 10.20 -3.20
C GLY A 5 0.16 9.45 -4.48
N GLY A 6 0.45 10.10 -5.61
CA GLY A 6 0.85 9.40 -6.84
C GLY A 6 2.34 9.52 -7.16
N THR A 7 2.81 8.61 -8.01
CA THR A 7 4.23 8.42 -8.30
C THR A 7 4.48 8.44 -9.82
N PRO A 8 4.43 9.62 -10.48
CA PRO A 8 4.44 9.72 -11.94
C PRO A 8 5.69 9.15 -12.62
N PHE A 9 6.81 9.04 -11.91
CA PHE A 9 8.04 8.46 -12.46
C PHE A 9 7.95 6.93 -12.66
N LEU A 10 6.90 6.27 -12.18
CA LEU A 10 6.62 4.85 -12.43
C LEU A 10 5.77 4.62 -13.69
N ASP A 11 5.25 5.69 -14.30
CA ASP A 11 4.40 5.62 -15.49
C ASP A 11 5.15 4.95 -16.65
N ASN A 12 4.47 4.07 -17.39
CA ASN A 12 5.03 3.21 -18.45
C ASN A 12 6.06 2.15 -17.99
N GLY A 13 6.49 2.18 -16.72
CA GLY A 13 7.36 1.14 -16.13
C GLY A 13 6.59 0.02 -15.42
N TYR A 14 5.35 0.28 -15.01
CA TYR A 14 4.52 -0.65 -14.23
C TYR A 14 3.08 -0.69 -14.75
N THR A 15 2.48 -1.88 -14.77
CA THR A 15 1.07 -2.07 -15.14
C THR A 15 0.18 -1.93 -13.92
N VAL A 16 -0.83 -1.06 -14.01
CA VAL A 16 -1.87 -0.92 -12.98
C VAL A 16 -2.89 -2.06 -13.14
N CYS A 17 -3.06 -2.89 -12.11
CA CYS A 17 -3.93 -4.07 -12.14
C CYS A 17 -5.21 -3.94 -11.27
N GLY A 18 -5.42 -2.81 -10.60
CA GLY A 18 -6.57 -2.56 -9.75
C GLY A 18 -6.36 -1.37 -8.83
N GLU A 19 -7.42 -0.99 -8.11
CA GLU A 19 -7.41 0.07 -7.10
C GLU A 19 -8.19 -0.36 -5.85
N VAL A 20 -7.92 0.29 -4.72
CA VAL A 20 -8.65 0.05 -3.47
C VAL A 20 -9.96 0.84 -3.50
N THR A 21 -11.09 0.13 -3.47
CA THR A 21 -12.42 0.78 -3.45
C THR A 21 -12.91 1.09 -2.04
N GLU A 22 -12.46 0.36 -1.02
CA GLU A 22 -12.87 0.49 0.38
C GLU A 22 -11.69 0.19 1.33
N GLY A 23 -11.70 0.79 2.52
CA GLY A 23 -10.69 0.53 3.57
C GLY A 23 -9.40 1.34 3.47
N MET A 24 -9.41 2.51 2.82
CA MET A 24 -8.24 3.39 2.73
C MET A 24 -7.72 3.87 4.11
N ASP A 25 -8.58 3.97 5.12
CA ASP A 25 -8.16 4.29 6.49
C ASP A 25 -7.24 3.21 7.10
N VAL A 26 -7.42 1.95 6.69
CA VAL A 26 -6.54 0.84 7.10
C VAL A 26 -5.19 0.94 6.39
N VAL A 27 -5.19 1.33 5.10
CA VAL A 27 -3.95 1.60 4.36
C VAL A 27 -3.15 2.71 5.04
N ASP A 28 -3.80 3.81 5.43
CA ASP A 28 -3.16 4.92 6.14
C ASP A 28 -2.60 4.50 7.51
N LYS A 29 -3.30 3.62 8.24
CA LYS A 29 -2.79 3.05 9.51
C LYS A 29 -1.57 2.17 9.30
N ILE A 30 -1.57 1.35 8.25
CA ILE A 30 -0.41 0.50 7.89
C ILE A 30 0.79 1.37 7.52
N GLN A 31 0.58 2.49 6.82
CA GLN A 31 1.66 3.42 6.48
C GLN A 31 2.36 4.02 7.72
N GLN A 32 1.67 4.10 8.86
CA GLN A 32 2.18 4.73 10.09
C GLN A 32 2.84 3.75 11.09
N VAL A 33 2.93 2.46 10.76
CA VAL A 33 3.56 1.48 11.66
C VAL A 33 5.06 1.75 11.83
N ALA A 34 5.61 1.41 12.99
CA ALA A 34 7.03 1.52 13.24
C ALA A 34 7.82 0.60 12.30
N THR A 35 8.90 1.11 11.70
CA THR A 35 9.78 0.38 10.81
C THR A 35 11.19 0.29 11.39
N GLY A 36 11.83 -0.86 11.17
CA GLY A 36 13.21 -1.14 11.53
C GLY A 36 14.15 -1.03 10.32
N ILE A 37 15.15 -1.91 10.28
CA ILE A 37 16.18 -1.91 9.23
C ILE A 37 15.54 -2.18 7.85
N ALA A 38 15.94 -1.39 6.85
CA ALA A 38 15.45 -1.47 5.48
C ALA A 38 13.94 -1.26 5.33
N ASP A 39 13.36 -0.39 6.16
CA ASP A 39 11.95 0.01 6.15
C ASP A 39 10.97 -1.16 6.38
N ARG A 40 11.46 -2.28 6.91
CA ARG A 40 10.60 -3.41 7.30
C ARG A 40 9.82 -3.06 8.57
N PRO A 41 8.50 -3.30 8.65
CA PRO A 41 7.74 -3.16 9.90
C PRO A 41 8.38 -3.93 11.07
N GLU A 42 8.38 -3.34 12.26
CA GLU A 42 8.84 -4.03 13.48
C GLU A 42 7.91 -5.18 13.87
N GLU A 43 6.61 -5.00 13.63
CA GLU A 43 5.57 -6.03 13.76
C GLU A 43 5.01 -6.40 12.39
N ASP A 44 4.92 -7.70 12.10
CA ASP A 44 4.47 -8.18 10.78
C ASP A 44 2.98 -7.89 10.54
N VAL A 45 2.68 -7.19 9.43
CA VAL A 45 1.30 -6.96 8.94
C VAL A 45 0.91 -8.08 7.98
N ILE A 46 0.18 -9.08 8.47
CA ILE A 46 -0.09 -10.35 7.75
C ILE A 46 -1.51 -10.38 7.15
N ILE A 47 -1.62 -10.76 5.87
CA ILE A 47 -2.89 -11.07 5.22
C ILE A 47 -3.40 -12.43 5.71
N LYS A 48 -4.54 -12.44 6.40
CA LYS A 48 -5.14 -13.68 6.97
C LYS A 48 -6.02 -14.44 5.99
N ARG A 49 -6.69 -13.74 5.07
CA ARG A 49 -7.64 -14.33 4.11
C ARG A 49 -7.84 -13.41 2.92
N VAL A 50 -8.02 -14.00 1.74
CA VAL A 50 -8.47 -13.32 0.52
C VAL A 50 -9.76 -14.00 0.06
N VAL A 51 -10.75 -13.20 -0.35
CA VAL A 51 -12.04 -13.68 -0.87
C VAL A 51 -12.18 -13.12 -2.28
N VAL A 52 -12.50 -13.99 -3.23
CA VAL A 52 -12.86 -13.61 -4.60
C VAL A 52 -14.38 -13.61 -4.67
N LEU A 53 -14.95 -12.48 -5.09
CA LEU A 53 -16.39 -12.30 -5.23
C LEU A 53 -16.93 -12.94 -6.51
#